data_AF-A0A2V6X382-F1
#
_entry.id   AF-A0A2V6X382-F1
#
_cell.length_a   1.000
_cell.length_b   1.000
_cell.length_c   1.000
_cell.angle_alpha   90.00
_cell.angle_beta   90.00
_cell.angle_gamma   90.00
#
_symmetry.space_group_name_H-M   'P 1'
#
loop_
_entity.id
_entity.type
_entity.pdbx_description
1 polymer ?
#
loop_
_entity_poly.entity_id
_entity_poly.type
_entity_poly.pdbx_seq_one_letter_code
_entity_poly.pdbx_strand_id
1 'polypeptide(L)'
;ELARAGIEVERAPREVVVRSILIEKIDGPRAALRVVCGKGTYLRVLAADLGASLGFGGTVESLIRCRVGPFDLRDAVSWSELTERRSDAPVRRSEAPVGGSELWSRVRPVETALAGWTVVRLDGTAATIFAHGQAADVIPAVAAT
;
A
#
# COMPACT_ATOMS: atom_id res chain seq x y z
N GLU A 1 3.82 -19.15 -13.56
CA GLU A 1 3.83 -20.54 -14.05
C GLU A 1 3.20 -20.69 -15.44
N LEU A 2 1.88 -20.67 -15.64
CA LEU A 2 1.26 -20.94 -16.96
C LEU A 2 1.75 -20.03 -18.11
N ALA A 3 1.84 -18.71 -17.88
CA ALA A 3 2.38 -17.78 -18.88
C ALA A 3 3.87 -18.01 -19.21
N ARG A 4 4.66 -18.57 -18.28
CA ARG A 4 6.07 -18.93 -18.53
C ARG A 4 6.19 -20.23 -19.33
N ALA A 5 5.16 -21.07 -19.31
CA ALA A 5 5.04 -22.28 -20.12
C ALA A 5 4.44 -22.01 -21.52
N GLY A 6 4.21 -20.73 -21.88
CA GLY A 6 3.58 -20.35 -23.15
C GLY A 6 2.07 -20.65 -23.19
N ILE A 7 1.46 -21.04 -22.07
CA ILE A 7 0.04 -21.32 -22.00
C ILE A 7 -0.69 -20.00 -21.73
N GLU A 8 -1.35 -19.51 -22.78
CA GLU A 8 -2.21 -18.35 -22.69
C GLU A 8 -3.52 -18.73 -22.00
N VAL A 9 -3.88 -17.99 -20.96
CA VAL A 9 -5.11 -18.20 -20.20
C VAL A 9 -5.99 -17.00 -20.47
N GLU A 10 -7.20 -17.26 -20.97
CA GLU A 10 -8.20 -16.24 -21.16
C GLU A 10 -8.57 -15.62 -19.80
N ARG A 11 -8.43 -14.30 -19.69
CA ARG A 11 -8.70 -13.57 -18.45
C ARG A 11 -9.96 -12.76 -18.64
N ALA A 12 -10.99 -13.10 -17.86
CA ALA A 12 -12.19 -12.28 -17.81
C ALA A 12 -11.83 -10.82 -17.45
N PRO A 13 -12.36 -9.83 -18.20
CA PRO A 13 -12.20 -8.43 -17.86
C PRO A 13 -12.67 -8.16 -16.44
N ARG A 14 -11.95 -7.30 -15.72
CA ARG A 14 -12.33 -6.87 -14.37
C ARG A 14 -12.53 -5.37 -14.38
N GLU A 15 -13.65 -4.95 -13.82
CA GLU A 15 -13.90 -3.54 -13.58
C GLU A 15 -12.88 -2.99 -12.59
N VAL A 16 -12.29 -1.85 -12.94
CA VAL A 16 -11.31 -1.14 -12.12
C VAL A 16 -11.68 0.33 -12.07
N VAL A 17 -11.32 0.99 -10.97
CA VAL A 17 -11.55 2.42 -10.80
C VAL A 17 -10.25 3.17 -11.03
N VAL A 18 -10.23 4.04 -12.03
CA VAL A 18 -9.16 5.03 -12.22
C VAL A 18 -9.73 6.39 -11.82
N ARG A 19 -9.25 6.95 -10.71
CA ARG A 19 -9.72 8.24 -10.19
C ARG A 19 -9.08 9.41 -10.92
N SER A 20 -7.80 9.29 -11.29
CA SER A 20 -7.12 10.32 -12.07
C SER A 20 -5.90 9.75 -12.79
N ILE A 21 -5.58 10.35 -13.94
CA ILE A 21 -4.32 10.17 -14.66
C ILE A 21 -3.77 11.56 -14.94
N LEU A 22 -2.53 11.82 -14.52
CA LEU A 22 -1.80 13.05 -14.79
C LEU A 22 -0.55 12.70 -15.60
N ILE A 23 -0.30 13.45 -16.66
CA ILE A 23 0.96 13.37 -17.42
C ILE A 23 1.95 14.32 -16.75
N GLU A 24 3.01 13.78 -16.17
CA GLU A 24 4.04 14.57 -15.49
C GLU A 24 5.15 15.03 -16.45
N LYS A 25 5.48 14.19 -17.44
CA LYS A 25 6.51 14.50 -18.45
C LYS A 25 6.26 13.67 -19.72
N ILE A 26 6.58 14.26 -20.88
CA ILE A 26 6.72 13.55 -22.15
C ILE A 26 8.13 13.78 -22.68
N ASP A 27 8.78 12.73 -23.16
CA ASP A 27 10.15 12.75 -23.67
C ASP A 27 10.30 11.74 -24.82
N GLY A 28 10.04 12.19 -26.05
CA GLY A 28 9.98 11.32 -27.22
C GLY A 28 8.96 10.18 -27.04
N PRO A 29 9.36 8.90 -27.12
CA PRO A 29 8.45 7.76 -26.95
C PRO A 29 8.13 7.45 -25.48
N ARG A 30 8.65 8.23 -24.53
CA ARG A 30 8.44 8.02 -23.09
C ARG A 30 7.44 9.02 -22.52
N ALA A 31 6.54 8.55 -21.68
CA ALA A 31 5.66 9.39 -20.88
C ALA A 31 5.71 8.96 -19.40
N ALA A 32 5.88 9.92 -18.50
CA ALA A 32 5.76 9.72 -17.07
C ALA A 32 4.33 10.06 -16.64
N LEU A 33 3.65 9.09 -16.03
CA LEU A 33 2.26 9.22 -15.60
C LEU A 33 2.13 9.06 -14.09
N ARG A 34 1.36 9.95 -13.46
CA ARG A 34 0.86 9.76 -12.09
C ARG A 34 -0.59 9.30 -12.13
N VAL A 35 -0.83 8.09 -11.63
CA VAL A 35 -2.15 7.45 -11.66
C VAL A 35 -2.67 7.24 -10.24
N VAL A 36 -3.90 7.67 -9.98
CA VAL A 36 -4.64 7.35 -8.75
C VAL A 36 -5.70 6.32 -9.11
N CYS A 37 -5.60 5.11 -8.59
CA CYS A 37 -6.49 4.00 -8.93
C CYS A 37 -6.97 3.22 -7.71
N GLY A 38 -7.99 2.40 -7.92
CA GLY A 38 -8.51 1.45 -6.95
C GLY A 38 -7.68 0.16 -6.87
N LYS A 39 -8.09 -0.72 -5.95
CA LYS A 39 -7.50 -2.05 -5.79
C LYS A 39 -7.64 -2.88 -7.08
N GLY A 40 -6.67 -3.76 -7.34
CA GLY A 40 -6.72 -4.68 -8.48
C GLY A 40 -6.37 -4.07 -9.83
N THR A 41 -6.09 -2.76 -9.91
CA THR A 41 -5.69 -2.11 -11.15
C THR A 41 -4.29 -2.56 -11.57
N TYR A 42 -4.16 -3.10 -12.78
CA TYR A 42 -2.89 -3.56 -13.34
C TYR A 42 -2.31 -2.47 -14.24
N LEU A 43 -1.42 -1.62 -13.73
CA LEU A 43 -0.89 -0.49 -14.52
C LEU A 43 -0.15 -0.91 -15.79
N ARG A 44 0.34 -2.16 -15.84
CA ARG A 44 0.92 -2.73 -17.07
C ARG A 44 -0.11 -2.93 -18.18
N VAL A 45 -1.32 -3.37 -17.83
CA VAL A 45 -2.41 -3.49 -18.80
C VAL A 45 -2.89 -2.09 -19.20
N LEU A 46 -3.03 -1.17 -18.25
CA LEU A 46 -3.37 0.22 -18.55
C LEU A 46 -2.37 0.86 -19.54
N ALA A 47 -1.06 0.64 -19.37
CA ALA A 47 -0.05 1.14 -20.31
C ALA A 47 -0.20 0.52 -21.70
N ALA A 48 -0.49 -0.78 -21.79
CA ALA A 48 -0.76 -1.46 -23.05
C ALA A 48 -2.03 -0.91 -23.73
N ASP A 49 -3.11 -0.73 -22.98
CA ASP A 49 -4.39 -0.19 -23.47
C ASP A 49 -4.24 1.26 -23.98
N LEU A 50 -3.51 2.10 -23.23
CA LEU A 50 -3.19 3.47 -23.66
C LEU A 50 -2.35 3.47 -24.93
N GLY A 51 -1.30 2.65 -25.00
CA GLY A 51 -0.46 2.55 -26.18
C GLY A 51 -1.17 1.96 -27.40
N ALA A 52 -2.08 1.00 -27.20
CA ALA A 52 -2.94 0.46 -28.25
C ALA A 52 -3.90 1.54 -28.78
N SER A 53 -4.48 2.34 -27.88
CA SER A 53 -5.35 3.47 -28.24
C SER A 53 -4.61 4.55 -29.04
N LEU A 54 -3.28 4.68 -28.84
CA LEU A 54 -2.41 5.59 -29.61
C LEU A 54 -1.92 4.99 -30.93
N GLY A 55 -2.03 3.67 -31.14
CA GLY A 55 -1.68 2.99 -32.39
C GLY A 55 -0.28 2.37 -32.46
N PHE A 56 0.52 2.44 -31.40
CA PHE A 56 1.93 1.95 -31.42
C PHE A 56 2.24 0.90 -30.34
N GLY A 57 1.28 0.60 -29.46
CA GLY A 57 1.48 -0.23 -28.27
C GLY A 57 2.14 0.56 -27.13
N GLY A 58 2.15 -0.03 -25.94
CA GLY A 58 2.68 0.63 -24.74
C GLY A 58 3.15 -0.39 -23.71
N THR A 59 4.26 -0.07 -23.03
CA THR A 59 4.81 -0.90 -21.97
C THR A 59 5.31 -0.04 -20.83
N VAL A 60 5.37 -0.62 -19.64
CA VAL A 60 5.87 0.05 -18.44
C VAL A 60 7.38 -0.16 -18.36
N GLU A 61 8.14 0.92 -18.51
CA GLU A 61 9.60 0.93 -18.30
C GLU A 61 9.96 0.92 -16.80
N SER A 62 9.27 1.75 -16.01
CA SER A 62 9.44 1.81 -14.55
C SER A 62 8.10 2.06 -13.86
N LEU A 63 7.96 1.54 -12.63
CA LEU A 63 6.74 1.69 -11.83
C LEU A 63 7.08 1.85 -10.37
N ILE A 64 6.62 2.96 -9.78
CA ILE A 64 6.79 3.25 -8.36
C ILE A 64 5.41 3.43 -7.73
N ARG A 65 5.14 2.68 -6.66
CA ARG A 65 3.92 2.84 -5.87
C ARG A 65 4.16 3.88 -4.78
N CYS A 66 3.72 5.12 -5.04
CA CYS A 66 3.97 6.25 -4.15
C CYS A 66 3.07 6.29 -2.91
N ARG A 67 1.92 5.60 -2.92
CA ARG A 67 0.95 5.61 -1.80
C ARG A 67 0.07 4.36 -1.80
N VAL A 68 -0.31 3.89 -0.61
CA VAL A 68 -1.36 2.90 -0.37
C VAL A 68 -2.23 3.38 0.79
N GLY A 69 -3.44 3.85 0.51
CA GLY A 69 -4.32 4.40 1.54
C GLY A 69 -3.60 5.50 2.36
N PRO A 70 -3.45 5.34 3.69
CA PRO A 70 -2.76 6.31 4.55
C PRO A 70 -1.23 6.18 4.54
N PHE A 71 -0.66 5.19 3.85
CA PHE A 71 0.78 4.95 3.81
C PHE A 71 1.41 5.61 2.59
N ASP A 72 2.31 6.57 2.82
CA ASP A 72 3.03 7.29 1.79
C ASP A 72 4.46 6.74 1.63
N LEU A 73 4.98 6.74 0.40
CA LEU A 73 6.33 6.25 0.13
C LEU A 73 7.41 7.05 0.86
N ARG A 74 7.17 8.33 1.17
CA ARG A 74 8.09 9.17 1.95
C ARG A 74 8.32 8.63 3.37
N ASP A 75 7.38 7.86 3.89
CA ASP A 75 7.45 7.25 5.21
C ASP A 75 7.96 5.80 5.16
N ALA A 76 8.26 5.28 3.96
CA ALA A 76 8.77 3.93 3.80
C ALA A 76 10.22 3.85 4.28
N VAL A 77 10.54 2.78 4.99
CA VAL A 77 11.91 2.48 5.42
C VAL A 77 12.50 1.48 4.43
N SER A 78 13.69 1.77 3.91
CA SER A 78 14.36 0.84 2.99
C SER A 78 14.91 -0.39 3.72
N TRP A 79 15.07 -1.51 3.02
CA TRP A 79 15.67 -2.70 3.62
C TRP A 79 17.12 -2.46 4.06
N SER A 80 17.87 -1.64 3.32
CA SER A 80 19.22 -1.20 3.70
C SER A 80 19.19 -0.42 5.01
N GLU A 81 18.32 0.57 5.16
CA GLU A 81 18.17 1.32 6.43
C GLU A 81 17.82 0.43 7.61
N LEU A 82 17.04 -0.64 7.37
CA LEU A 82 16.71 -1.61 8.42
C LEU A 82 17.87 -2.53 8.79
N THR A 83 18.76 -2.86 7.84
CA THR A 83 19.80 -3.89 8.04
C THR A 83 21.20 -3.33 8.25
N GLU A 84 21.40 -2.04 8.00
CA GLU A 84 22.65 -1.34 8.28
C GLU A 84 22.95 -1.34 9.77
N ARG A 85 24.01 -2.05 10.14
CA ARG A 85 24.57 -2.04 11.49
C ARG A 85 25.25 -0.69 11.73
N ARG A 86 24.87 0.04 12.79
CA ARG A 86 25.72 1.14 13.31
C ARG A 86 27.10 0.57 13.62
N SER A 87 28.10 1.01 12.87
CA SER A 87 29.46 0.46 12.83
C SER A 87 30.29 0.61 14.11
N ASP A 88 29.80 1.33 15.13
CA ASP A 88 30.59 1.70 16.32
C ASP A 88 30.27 0.88 17.59
N ALA A 89 29.39 -0.13 17.53
CA ALA A 89 29.07 -0.96 18.70
C ALA A 89 29.87 -2.30 18.68
N PRO A 90 30.57 -2.67 19.77
CA PRO A 90 31.34 -3.90 19.83
C PRO A 90 30.43 -5.13 19.68
N VAL A 91 30.79 -6.01 18.75
CA VAL A 91 30.01 -7.18 18.33
C VAL A 91 29.93 -8.23 19.44
N ARG A 92 28.75 -8.39 20.06
CA ARG A 92 28.39 -9.65 20.74
C ARG A 92 27.68 -10.56 19.75
N ARG A 93 28.17 -11.80 19.62
CA ARG A 93 27.79 -12.78 18.59
C ARG A 93 26.35 -13.34 18.72
N SER A 94 25.55 -12.87 19.68
CA SER A 94 24.23 -13.42 20.01
C SER A 94 23.04 -12.51 19.69
N GLU A 95 23.26 -11.32 19.13
CA GLU A 95 22.16 -10.38 18.86
C GLU A 95 21.85 -10.35 17.36
N ALA A 96 20.57 -10.61 17.06
CA ALA A 96 20.00 -10.52 15.72
C ALA A 96 20.38 -9.18 15.05
N PRO A 97 20.52 -9.13 13.71
CA PRO A 97 21.06 -7.97 12.99
C PRO A 97 20.29 -6.65 13.22
N VAL A 98 19.09 -6.73 13.79
CA VAL A 98 18.32 -5.62 14.35
C VAL A 98 17.70 -6.14 15.64
N GLY A 99 17.93 -5.48 16.78
CA GLY A 99 17.20 -5.82 18.00
C GLY A 99 15.71 -5.63 17.75
N GLY A 100 14.87 -6.61 18.09
CA GLY A 100 13.43 -6.56 17.77
C GLY A 100 12.73 -5.26 18.22
N SER A 101 13.23 -4.62 19.28
CA SER A 101 12.76 -3.31 19.78
C SER A 101 12.87 -2.18 18.76
N GLU A 102 13.92 -2.14 17.93
CA GLU A 102 14.13 -1.08 16.93
C GLU A 102 13.15 -1.22 15.77
N LEU A 103 12.85 -2.46 15.34
CA LEU A 103 11.80 -2.72 14.35
C LEU A 103 10.42 -2.31 14.86
N TRP A 104 10.09 -2.66 16.11
CA TRP A 104 8.81 -2.29 16.72
C TRP A 104 8.61 -0.77 16.81
N SER A 105 9.69 0.01 16.96
CA SER A 105 9.60 1.48 16.97
C SER A 105 9.13 2.09 15.63
N ARG A 106 9.24 1.33 14.53
CA ARG A 106 8.81 1.75 13.18
C ARG A 106 7.40 1.27 12.84
N VAL A 107 6.82 0.39 13.65
CA VAL A 107 5.46 -0.12 13.45
C VAL A 107 4.47 0.96 13.86
N ARG A 108 3.61 1.37 12.92
CA ARG A 108 2.52 2.29 13.22
C ARG A 108 1.40 1.58 13.99
N PRO A 109 0.60 2.31 14.78
CA PRO A 109 -0.59 1.76 15.42
C PRO A 109 -1.51 1.08 14.40
N VAL A 110 -2.13 -0.03 14.79
CA VAL A 110 -2.93 -0.89 13.87
C VAL A 110 -4.10 -0.14 13.24
N GLU A 111 -4.70 0.79 13.99
CA GLU A 111 -5.78 1.67 13.57
C GLU A 111 -5.38 2.61 12.42
N THR A 112 -4.08 2.81 12.17
CA THR A 112 -3.60 3.57 11.00
C THR A 112 -4.15 2.97 9.71
N ALA A 113 -4.20 1.64 9.59
CA ALA A 113 -4.76 0.97 8.42
C ALA A 113 -6.28 1.19 8.26
N LEU A 114 -6.94 1.61 9.34
CA LEU A 114 -8.38 1.88 9.43
C LEU A 114 -8.70 3.38 9.46
N ALA A 115 -7.75 4.26 9.16
CA ALA A 115 -7.93 5.71 9.28
C ALA A 115 -9.14 6.30 8.50
N GLY A 116 -9.66 5.58 7.50
CA GLY A 116 -10.87 5.97 6.75
C GLY A 116 -12.19 5.47 7.35
N TRP A 117 -12.16 4.79 8.49
CA TRP A 117 -13.33 4.21 9.15
C TRP A 117 -13.86 5.13 10.24
N THR A 118 -15.16 5.08 10.48
CA THR A 118 -15.79 5.79 11.61
C THR A 118 -15.29 5.22 12.93
N VAL A 119 -14.81 6.09 13.81
CA VAL A 119 -14.40 5.73 15.17
C VAL A 119 -15.63 5.69 16.07
N VAL A 120 -15.77 4.62 16.84
CA VAL A 120 -16.85 4.43 17.81
C VAL A 120 -16.25 4.19 19.19
N ARG A 121 -16.85 4.76 20.24
CA ARG A 121 -16.39 4.59 21.63
C ARG A 121 -17.42 3.82 22.45
N LEU A 122 -16.91 2.99 23.35
CA LEU A 122 -17.69 2.22 24.32
C LEU A 122 -17.36 2.71 25.72
N ASP A 123 -18.33 2.73 26.63
CA ASP A 123 -18.04 2.84 28.06
C ASP A 123 -17.44 1.53 28.60
N GLY A 124 -17.04 1.51 29.88
CA GLY A 124 -16.40 0.34 30.48
C GLY A 124 -17.30 -0.92 30.48
N THR A 125 -18.61 -0.74 30.63
CA THR A 125 -19.57 -1.85 30.65
C THR A 125 -19.74 -2.42 29.25
N ALA A 126 -20.01 -1.56 28.27
CA ALA A 126 -20.16 -1.92 26.87
C ALA A 126 -18.88 -2.54 26.29
N ALA A 127 -17.69 -2.02 26.66
CA ALA A 127 -16.41 -2.58 26.24
C ALA A 127 -16.21 -4.02 26.73
N THR A 128 -16.62 -4.31 27.98
CA THR A 128 -16.52 -5.66 28.55
C THR A 128 -17.44 -6.63 27.80
N ILE A 129 -18.68 -6.23 27.52
CA ILE A 129 -19.65 -7.02 26.74
C ILE A 129 -19.08 -7.33 25.34
N PHE A 130 -18.60 -6.31 24.64
CA PHE A 130 -18.04 -6.44 23.29
C PHE A 130 -16.81 -7.35 23.25
N ALA A 131 -15.90 -7.25 24.23
CA ALA A 131 -14.70 -8.08 24.30
C ALA A 131 -15.01 -9.59 24.47
N HIS A 132 -16.19 -9.94 24.98
CA HIS A 132 -16.68 -11.33 25.06
C HIS A 132 -17.49 -11.75 23.83
N GLY A 133 -17.49 -10.95 22.76
CA GLY A 133 -18.18 -11.24 21.50
C GLY A 133 -19.69 -10.96 21.52
N GLN A 134 -20.18 -10.22 22.52
CA GLN A 134 -21.59 -9.84 22.62
C GLN A 134 -21.82 -8.44 22.00
N ALA A 135 -23.01 -8.20 21.46
CA ALA A 135 -23.38 -6.86 20.99
C ALA A 135 -23.47 -5.90 22.16
N ALA A 136 -22.98 -4.67 21.98
CA ALA A 136 -22.97 -3.63 23.00
C ALA A 136 -23.43 -2.29 22.42
N ASP A 137 -24.08 -1.48 23.25
CA ASP A 137 -24.46 -0.12 22.86
C ASP A 137 -23.23 0.78 22.75
N VAL A 138 -23.31 1.73 21.82
CA VAL A 138 -22.21 2.62 21.48
C VAL A 138 -22.49 4.03 21.97
N ILE A 139 -21.47 4.72 22.46
CA ILE A 139 -21.56 6.17 22.67
C ILE A 139 -21.43 6.81 21.27
N PRO A 140 -22.44 7.56 20.78
CA PRO A 140 -22.34 8.23 19.50
C PRO A 140 -21.09 9.11 19.48
N ALA A 141 -20.27 8.99 18.44
CA ALA A 141 -19.16 9.91 18.26
C ALA A 141 -19.74 11.33 18.09
N VAL A 142 -19.42 12.24 19.00
CA VAL A 142 -19.61 13.67 18.75
C VAL A 142 -18.80 13.99 17.50
N ALA A 143 -19.44 14.50 16.46
CA ALA A 143 -18.78 14.84 15.21
C ALA A 143 -17.56 15.73 15.53
N ALA A 144 -16.37 15.27 15.15
CA ALA A 144 -15.18 16.11 15.22
C ALA A 144 -15.45 17.31 14.29
N THR A 145 -15.42 18.51 14.87
CA THR A 145 -15.61 19.78 14.14
C THR A 145 -14.35 20.13 13.37
#